data_AF-W3ARU1-F1
#
_entry.id   AF-W3ARU1-F1
#
_cell.length_a   1.000
_cell.length_b   1.000
_cell.length_c   1.000
_cell.angle_alpha   90.00
_cell.angle_beta   90.00
_cell.angle_gamma   90.00
#
_symmetry.space_group_name_H-M   'P 1'
#
loop_
_entity.id
_entity.type
_entity.pdbx_description
1 polymer ?
#
loop_
_entity_poly.entity_id
_entity_poly.type
_entity_poly.pdbx_seq_one_letter_code
_entity_poly.pdbx_strand_id
1 'polypeptide(L)'
;MSILCAFNKKGGVGKTTSCVELACIPTLVGKRSLIVDMDCQGNSSQVYRAFDEEKPDITDLLFGDASIDDVLVHSEFGVDVLPNNKHVKRPDQYFYSNGYQEKDLYRLKDVLDKLKSNYDTIIIDNNPAADSFSDMSLIASDYVLIPVDSANFSYDGISDVIEDYYRIQSDYNSELQIIGVLLAHVKARTTLVRQKYSAYDSMFQNIALKSVIRDDNNIAESLSRYMPIYYYDKKTNAGTDYINVAQQLSLIDLDDYKKLIREYSNTKTRFDMEQR
;
A
#
# COMPACT_ATOMS: atom_id res chain seq x y z
N MET A 1 -9.37 -0.24 13.60
CA MET A 1 -9.52 0.08 12.16
C MET A 1 -8.41 1.05 11.84
N SER A 2 -7.66 0.78 10.77
CA SER A 2 -6.45 1.50 10.45
C SER A 2 -6.48 1.89 8.98
N ILE A 3 -6.25 3.17 8.68
CA ILE A 3 -5.99 3.68 7.33
C ILE A 3 -4.48 3.68 7.12
N LEU A 4 -4.01 2.86 6.20
CA LEU A 4 -2.59 2.65 5.92
C LEU A 4 -2.25 3.13 4.51
N CYS A 5 -1.35 4.11 4.39
CA CYS A 5 -0.80 4.55 3.11
C CYS A 5 0.59 3.95 2.88
N ALA A 6 0.83 3.39 1.71
CA ALA A 6 2.19 3.06 1.28
C ALA A 6 2.83 4.26 0.58
N PHE A 7 3.90 4.82 1.16
CA PHE A 7 4.52 6.05 0.66
C PHE A 7 6.01 5.90 0.39
N ASN A 8 6.41 6.26 -0.83
CA ASN A 8 7.81 6.38 -1.26
C ASN A 8 7.87 7.10 -2.62
N LYS A 9 8.73 8.11 -2.75
CA LYS A 9 8.88 8.88 -4.01
C LYS A 9 9.51 8.07 -5.16
N LYS A 10 10.17 6.96 -4.83
CA LYS A 10 10.82 6.10 -5.82
C LYS A 10 9.83 5.14 -6.47
N GLY A 11 9.86 5.08 -7.79
CA GLY A 11 9.13 4.07 -8.57
C GLY A 11 9.72 2.66 -8.36
N GLY A 12 8.89 1.63 -8.46
CA GLY A 12 9.34 0.23 -8.46
C GLY A 12 9.82 -0.31 -7.11
N VAL A 13 9.54 0.35 -5.99
CA VAL A 13 9.92 -0.13 -4.63
C VAL A 13 8.95 -1.13 -4.00
N GLY A 14 7.91 -1.55 -4.75
CA GLY A 14 6.90 -2.49 -4.27
C GLY A 14 5.68 -1.86 -3.57
N LYS A 15 5.40 -0.56 -3.75
CA LYS A 15 4.21 0.13 -3.18
C LYS A 15 2.89 -0.54 -3.57
N THR A 16 2.53 -0.48 -4.85
CA THR A 16 1.29 -1.09 -5.37
C THR A 16 1.17 -2.56 -5.01
N THR A 17 2.23 -3.35 -5.19
CA THR A 17 2.22 -4.76 -4.80
C THR A 17 1.91 -4.93 -3.31
N SER A 18 2.54 -4.14 -2.45
CA SER A 18 2.27 -4.19 -1.01
C SER A 18 0.84 -3.79 -0.70
N CYS A 19 0.32 -2.74 -1.35
CA CYS A 19 -1.05 -2.29 -1.14
C CYS A 19 -2.08 -3.34 -1.54
N VAL A 20 -1.92 -3.93 -2.74
CA VAL A 20 -2.77 -5.02 -3.22
C VAL A 20 -2.74 -6.20 -2.24
N GLU A 21 -1.56 -6.69 -1.87
CA GLU A 21 -1.51 -7.90 -1.04
C GLU A 21 -2.01 -7.63 0.39
N LEU A 22 -1.67 -6.48 0.98
CA LEU A 22 -2.13 -6.12 2.32
C LEU A 22 -3.62 -5.77 2.38
N ALA A 23 -4.22 -5.32 1.27
CA ALA A 23 -5.67 -5.17 1.16
C ALA A 23 -6.37 -6.52 0.97
N CYS A 24 -5.76 -7.45 0.22
CA CYS A 24 -6.33 -8.77 -0.06
C CYS A 24 -6.31 -9.72 1.16
N ILE A 25 -5.24 -9.74 1.94
CA ILE A 25 -5.07 -10.74 3.02
C ILE A 25 -6.19 -10.72 4.07
N PRO A 26 -6.65 -9.56 4.59
CA PRO A 26 -7.75 -9.52 5.54
C PRO A 26 -9.05 -10.15 5.01
N THR A 27 -9.30 -10.11 3.70
CA THR A 27 -10.55 -10.64 3.11
C THR A 27 -10.58 -12.16 3.12
N LEU A 28 -9.41 -12.82 3.09
CA LEU A 28 -9.27 -14.27 3.20
C LEU A 28 -9.73 -14.83 4.57
N VAL A 29 -9.84 -13.96 5.57
CA VAL A 29 -10.33 -14.27 6.92
C VAL A 29 -11.68 -13.58 7.22
N GLY A 30 -12.35 -13.07 6.19
CA GLY A 30 -13.70 -12.52 6.28
C GLY A 30 -13.77 -11.07 6.78
N LYS A 31 -12.64 -10.34 6.82
CA LYS A 31 -12.63 -8.91 7.13
C LYS A 31 -12.95 -8.09 5.89
N ARG A 32 -13.55 -6.92 6.10
CA ARG A 32 -13.89 -5.96 5.04
C ARG A 32 -12.69 -5.07 4.77
N SER A 33 -12.29 -4.98 3.51
CA SER A 33 -11.10 -4.24 3.09
C SER A 33 -11.41 -3.31 1.93
N LEU A 34 -10.90 -2.09 2.00
CA LEU A 34 -10.98 -1.09 0.94
C LEU A 34 -9.57 -0.75 0.48
N ILE A 35 -9.37 -0.64 -0.83
CA ILE A 35 -8.18 -0.01 -1.41
C ILE A 35 -8.58 1.28 -2.14
N VAL A 36 -7.79 2.33 -1.97
CA VAL A 36 -7.93 3.61 -2.67
C VAL A 36 -6.72 3.77 -3.57
N ASP A 37 -6.96 3.85 -4.88
CA ASP A 37 -5.89 4.05 -5.85
C ASP A 37 -5.65 5.55 -6.07
N MET A 38 -4.62 6.10 -5.42
CA MET A 38 -4.19 7.49 -5.57
C MET A 38 -3.02 7.61 -6.55
N ASP A 39 -2.62 6.52 -7.23
CA ASP A 39 -1.65 6.55 -8.31
C ASP A 39 -2.37 6.77 -9.65
N CYS A 40 -2.01 7.85 -10.37
CA CYS A 40 -2.57 8.16 -11.68
C CYS A 40 -2.30 7.08 -12.75
N GLN A 41 -1.45 6.09 -12.47
CA GLN A 41 -1.27 4.93 -13.34
C GLN A 41 -2.39 3.88 -13.20
N GLY A 42 -3.19 3.95 -12.13
CA GLY A 42 -4.32 3.05 -11.93
C GLY A 42 -3.90 1.59 -11.76
N ASN A 43 -2.72 1.32 -11.20
CA ASN A 43 -2.15 -0.03 -11.20
C ASN A 43 -2.90 -0.96 -10.24
N SER A 44 -3.22 -0.50 -9.02
CA SER A 44 -3.99 -1.31 -8.08
C SER A 44 -5.43 -1.50 -8.56
N SER A 45 -6.03 -0.47 -9.17
CA SER A 45 -7.35 -0.56 -9.83
C SER A 45 -7.39 -1.63 -10.92
N GLN A 46 -6.35 -1.70 -11.75
CA GLN A 46 -6.22 -2.74 -12.78
C GLN A 46 -6.11 -4.13 -12.15
N VAL A 47 -5.30 -4.30 -11.10
CA VAL A 47 -5.13 -5.59 -10.43
C VAL A 47 -6.44 -6.13 -9.86
N TYR A 48 -7.29 -5.26 -9.33
CA TYR A 48 -8.61 -5.64 -8.84
C TYR A 48 -9.70 -5.65 -9.91
N ARG A 49 -9.36 -5.38 -11.17
CA ARG A 49 -10.31 -5.29 -12.31
C ARG A 49 -11.44 -4.30 -12.05
N ALA A 50 -11.14 -3.25 -11.29
CA ALA A 50 -12.08 -2.19 -10.95
C ALA A 50 -12.03 -1.02 -11.93
N PHE A 51 -11.08 -1.05 -12.86
CA PHE A 51 -10.88 -0.05 -13.90
C PHE A 51 -11.98 -0.11 -14.97
N ASP A 52 -12.59 1.05 -15.26
CA ASP A 52 -13.60 1.23 -16.31
C ASP A 52 -13.54 2.69 -16.81
N GLU A 53 -12.99 2.90 -18.02
CA GLU A 53 -12.75 4.25 -18.59
C GLU A 53 -14.03 5.07 -18.80
N GLU A 54 -15.19 4.41 -18.85
CA GLU A 54 -16.49 5.05 -19.06
C GLU A 54 -17.17 5.43 -17.74
N LYS A 55 -16.57 5.09 -16.59
CA LYS A 55 -17.12 5.38 -15.25
C LYS A 55 -16.32 6.45 -14.51
N PRO A 56 -16.96 7.17 -13.57
CA PRO A 56 -16.25 8.10 -12.72
C PRO A 56 -15.22 7.40 -11.84
N ASP A 57 -14.16 8.11 -11.48
CA ASP A 57 -13.07 7.59 -10.66
C ASP A 57 -12.87 8.39 -9.36
N ILE A 58 -11.82 8.07 -8.61
CA ILE A 58 -11.46 8.75 -7.36
C ILE A 58 -11.30 10.26 -7.53
N THR A 59 -10.85 10.72 -8.69
CA THR A 59 -10.69 12.15 -8.99
C THR A 59 -12.06 12.80 -9.07
N ASP A 60 -13.00 12.23 -9.82
CA ASP A 60 -14.36 12.74 -9.93
C ASP A 60 -15.04 12.79 -8.55
N LEU A 61 -14.81 11.77 -7.71
CA LEU A 61 -15.29 11.74 -6.33
C LEU A 61 -14.70 12.85 -5.46
N LEU A 62 -13.37 13.00 -5.46
CA LEU A 62 -12.68 14.02 -4.66
C LEU A 62 -13.06 15.44 -5.09
N PHE A 63 -13.37 15.62 -6.38
CA PHE A 63 -13.70 16.92 -6.95
C PHE A 63 -15.18 17.25 -7.04
N GLY A 64 -16.05 16.32 -6.61
CA GLY A 64 -17.49 16.54 -6.47
C GLY A 64 -18.29 16.32 -7.77
N ASP A 65 -17.66 15.71 -8.76
CA ASP A 65 -18.27 15.32 -10.04
C ASP A 65 -18.99 13.95 -9.93
N ALA A 66 -18.73 13.17 -8.87
CA ALA A 66 -19.37 11.88 -8.60
C ALA A 66 -19.60 11.61 -7.10
N SER A 67 -20.51 10.69 -6.76
CA SER A 67 -20.71 10.22 -5.39
C SER A 67 -19.88 8.96 -5.08
N ILE A 68 -19.79 8.59 -3.80
CA ILE A 68 -19.11 7.36 -3.38
C ILE A 68 -19.74 6.13 -4.06
N ASP A 69 -21.07 6.08 -4.15
CA ASP A 69 -21.81 4.95 -4.72
C ASP A 69 -21.59 4.83 -6.24
N ASP A 70 -21.28 5.92 -6.92
CA ASP A 70 -20.97 5.92 -8.36
C ASP A 70 -19.57 5.34 -8.65
N VAL A 71 -18.64 5.48 -7.69
CA VAL A 71 -17.22 5.18 -7.85
C VAL A 71 -16.80 3.87 -7.19
N LEU A 72 -17.45 3.48 -6.09
CA LEU A 72 -17.08 2.28 -5.32
C LEU A 72 -17.32 1.01 -6.14
N VAL A 73 -16.26 0.21 -6.30
CA VAL A 73 -16.32 -1.08 -7.02
C VAL A 73 -16.04 -2.23 -6.06
N HIS A 74 -16.99 -3.18 -6.00
CA HIS A 74 -16.79 -4.46 -5.31
C HIS A 74 -16.04 -5.42 -6.24
N SER A 75 -14.76 -5.68 -5.99
CA SER A 75 -13.99 -6.60 -6.84
C SER A 75 -14.38 -8.06 -6.59
N GLU A 76 -14.16 -8.92 -7.59
CA GLU A 76 -14.35 -10.37 -7.45
C GLU A 76 -13.36 -11.02 -6.45
N PHE A 77 -12.34 -10.27 -6.01
CA PHE A 77 -11.31 -10.72 -5.09
C PHE A 77 -11.65 -10.42 -3.61
N GLY A 78 -12.85 -9.90 -3.34
CA GLY A 78 -13.36 -9.61 -2.00
C GLY A 78 -12.85 -8.30 -1.39
N VAL A 79 -12.17 -7.47 -2.19
CA VAL A 79 -11.67 -6.14 -1.82
C VAL A 79 -12.53 -5.10 -2.52
N ASP A 80 -12.99 -4.10 -1.79
CA ASP A 80 -13.65 -2.94 -2.39
C ASP A 80 -12.61 -1.94 -2.85
N VAL A 81 -12.90 -1.21 -3.93
CA VAL A 81 -11.93 -0.34 -4.61
C VAL A 81 -12.57 1.03 -4.84
N LEU A 82 -11.85 2.09 -4.48
CA LEU A 82 -12.03 3.41 -5.09
C LEU A 82 -11.00 3.55 -6.21
N PRO A 83 -11.39 3.32 -7.47
CA PRO A 83 -10.45 3.16 -8.57
C PRO A 83 -9.93 4.50 -9.09
N ASN A 84 -8.84 4.42 -9.84
CA ASN A 84 -8.27 5.52 -10.60
C ASN A 84 -8.20 5.12 -12.08
N ASN A 85 -8.69 5.99 -12.97
CA ASN A 85 -8.66 5.76 -14.40
C ASN A 85 -7.46 6.47 -15.04
N LYS A 86 -6.89 5.90 -16.12
CA LYS A 86 -5.64 6.37 -16.76
C LYS A 86 -5.73 7.76 -17.37
N HIS A 87 -6.93 8.34 -17.42
CA HIS A 87 -7.24 9.64 -18.01
C HIS A 87 -7.35 10.77 -16.98
N VAL A 88 -6.60 10.66 -15.87
CA VAL A 88 -6.64 11.63 -14.76
C VAL A 88 -6.41 13.07 -15.23
N LYS A 89 -7.36 13.94 -14.89
CA LYS A 89 -7.06 15.35 -14.63
C LYS A 89 -6.24 15.39 -13.35
N ARG A 90 -4.91 15.56 -13.46
CA ARG A 90 -4.06 15.65 -12.27
C ARG A 90 -4.67 16.69 -11.31
N PRO A 91 -4.63 16.49 -9.98
CA PRO A 91 -5.15 17.46 -9.03
C PRO A 91 -4.60 18.87 -9.32
N ASP A 92 -3.33 18.95 -9.76
CA ASP A 92 -2.70 20.21 -10.17
C ASP A 92 -3.40 20.89 -11.36
N GLN A 93 -3.93 20.13 -12.33
CA GLN A 93 -4.71 20.67 -13.44
C GLN A 93 -6.07 21.19 -12.96
N TYR A 94 -6.71 20.47 -12.03
CA TYR A 94 -7.93 20.92 -11.39
C TYR A 94 -7.69 22.22 -10.62
N PHE A 95 -6.63 22.27 -9.81
CA PHE A 95 -6.26 23.45 -9.03
C PHE A 95 -5.84 24.63 -9.89
N TYR A 96 -5.14 24.38 -11.00
CA TYR A 96 -4.82 25.43 -11.96
C TYR A 96 -6.08 26.06 -12.55
N SER A 97 -7.12 25.27 -12.80
CA SER A 97 -8.37 25.72 -13.43
C SER A 97 -9.34 26.38 -12.44
N ASN A 98 -9.39 25.89 -11.19
CA ASN A 98 -10.42 26.26 -10.21
C ASN A 98 -9.88 27.06 -9.01
N GLY A 99 -8.55 27.22 -8.91
CA GLY A 99 -7.86 27.75 -7.74
C GLY A 99 -7.62 26.67 -6.69
N TYR A 100 -6.42 26.68 -6.11
CA TYR A 100 -6.06 25.85 -4.97
C TYR A 100 -6.50 26.49 -3.65
N GLN A 101 -7.15 25.73 -2.78
CA GLN A 101 -7.36 26.10 -1.38
C GLN A 101 -6.81 25.00 -0.48
N GLU A 102 -6.20 25.37 0.65
CA GLU A 102 -5.62 24.42 1.61
C GLU A 102 -6.61 23.34 2.07
N LYS A 103 -7.89 23.71 2.23
CA LYS A 103 -8.97 22.76 2.56
C LYS A 103 -9.11 21.61 1.55
N ASP A 104 -8.66 21.80 0.31
CA ASP A 104 -8.76 20.79 -0.74
C ASP A 104 -7.88 19.57 -0.43
N LEU A 105 -6.81 19.73 0.36
CA LEU A 105 -5.98 18.62 0.82
C LEU A 105 -6.73 17.65 1.75
N TYR A 106 -7.84 18.06 2.35
CA TYR A 106 -8.65 17.23 3.25
C TYR A 106 -9.73 16.41 2.53
N ARG A 107 -9.91 16.58 1.21
CA ARG A 107 -11.00 15.94 0.45
C ARG A 107 -11.00 14.41 0.58
N LEU A 108 -9.82 13.77 0.54
CA LEU A 108 -9.73 12.32 0.73
C LEU A 108 -10.11 11.91 2.15
N LYS A 109 -9.67 12.68 3.16
CA LYS A 109 -10.04 12.44 4.55
C LYS A 109 -11.56 12.52 4.74
N ASP A 110 -12.21 13.52 4.15
CA ASP A 110 -13.67 13.69 4.23
C ASP A 110 -14.44 12.54 3.56
N VAL A 111 -13.91 11.97 2.48
CA VAL A 111 -14.46 10.76 1.83
C VAL A 111 -14.28 9.55 2.73
N LEU A 112 -13.07 9.32 3.24
CA LEU A 112 -12.76 8.15 4.06
C LEU A 112 -13.47 8.19 5.42
N ASP A 113 -13.68 9.35 6.01
CA ASP A 113 -14.43 9.50 7.26
C ASP A 113 -15.88 9.01 7.15
N LYS A 114 -16.48 9.03 5.95
CA LYS A 114 -17.82 8.48 5.67
C LYS A 114 -17.80 6.96 5.48
N LEU A 115 -16.68 6.42 5.02
CA LEU A 115 -16.52 4.99 4.69
C LEU A 115 -15.97 4.18 5.86
N LYS A 116 -15.28 4.82 6.80
CA LYS A 116 -14.43 4.14 7.78
C LYS A 116 -15.15 3.04 8.58
N SER A 117 -16.39 3.28 9.05
CA SER A 117 -17.16 2.28 9.79
C SER A 117 -17.51 1.01 9.00
N ASN A 118 -17.39 1.05 7.68
CA ASN A 118 -17.74 -0.05 6.80
C ASN A 118 -16.58 -1.01 6.54
N TYR A 119 -15.36 -0.67 6.97
CA TYR A 119 -14.16 -1.46 6.70
C TYR A 119 -13.37 -1.73 7.97
N ASP A 120 -12.70 -2.87 8.00
CA ASP A 120 -11.75 -3.21 9.07
C ASP A 120 -10.36 -2.64 8.74
N THR A 121 -10.06 -2.49 7.45
CA THR A 121 -8.79 -1.97 6.91
C THR A 121 -9.05 -1.13 5.66
N ILE A 122 -8.39 0.03 5.56
CA ILE A 122 -8.35 0.85 4.36
C ILE A 122 -6.89 1.02 3.96
N ILE A 123 -6.56 0.69 2.72
CA ILE A 123 -5.21 0.81 2.16
C ILE A 123 -5.21 1.91 1.09
N ILE A 124 -4.23 2.81 1.12
CA ILE A 124 -4.05 3.84 0.09
C ILE A 124 -2.79 3.50 -0.71
N ASP A 125 -2.95 3.22 -2.00
CA ASP A 125 -1.85 3.07 -2.96
C ASP A 125 -1.54 4.41 -3.58
N ASN A 126 -0.36 4.95 -3.27
CA ASN A 126 -0.06 6.34 -3.58
C ASN A 126 0.93 6.48 -4.74
N ASN A 127 0.73 7.55 -5.53
CA ASN A 127 1.63 7.95 -6.61
C ASN A 127 3.09 8.10 -6.08
N PRO A 128 4.12 7.66 -6.83
CA PRO A 128 5.51 8.02 -6.54
C PRO A 128 5.82 9.53 -6.62
N ALA A 129 4.94 10.39 -7.13
CA ALA A 129 5.21 11.83 -7.20
C ALA A 129 4.91 12.54 -5.86
N ALA A 130 5.76 13.50 -5.47
CA ALA A 130 5.45 14.44 -4.39
C ALA A 130 4.47 15.52 -4.91
N ASP A 131 3.21 15.14 -5.05
CA ASP A 131 2.12 15.97 -5.54
C ASP A 131 1.00 16.10 -4.49
N SER A 132 -0.04 16.86 -4.85
CA SER A 132 -1.17 17.07 -3.96
C SER A 132 -1.92 15.78 -3.59
N PHE A 133 -1.87 14.73 -4.41
CA PHE A 133 -2.46 13.43 -4.07
C PHE A 133 -1.66 12.72 -2.98
N SER A 134 -0.33 12.79 -3.03
CA SER A 134 0.52 12.32 -1.93
C SER A 134 0.20 13.00 -0.61
N ASP A 135 0.00 14.32 -0.63
CA ASP A 135 -0.38 15.07 0.57
C ASP A 135 -1.76 14.64 1.09
N MET A 136 -2.76 14.53 0.21
CA MET A 136 -4.10 14.03 0.57
C MET A 136 -4.05 12.62 1.19
N SER A 137 -3.25 11.71 0.62
CA SER A 137 -3.07 10.35 1.11
C SER A 137 -2.50 10.33 2.52
N LEU A 138 -1.46 11.12 2.79
CA LEU A 138 -0.83 11.20 4.11
C LEU A 138 -1.75 11.90 5.14
N ILE A 139 -2.49 12.92 4.74
CA ILE A 139 -3.47 13.62 5.61
C ILE A 139 -4.63 12.72 6.00
N ALA A 140 -5.06 11.83 5.09
CA ALA A 140 -6.17 10.91 5.34
C ALA A 140 -5.76 9.64 6.12
N SER A 141 -4.46 9.38 6.30
CA SER A 141 -3.94 8.14 6.88
C SER A 141 -3.75 8.20 8.40
N ASP A 142 -3.89 7.06 9.05
CA ASP A 142 -3.41 6.87 10.43
C ASP A 142 -1.94 6.46 10.43
N TYR A 143 -1.56 5.62 9.45
CA TYR A 143 -0.26 4.98 9.37
C TYR A 143 0.38 5.12 7.99
N VAL A 144 1.70 5.24 7.97
CA VAL A 144 2.53 5.21 6.77
C VAL A 144 3.43 3.98 6.78
N LEU A 145 3.29 3.13 5.76
CA LEU A 145 4.24 2.08 5.40
C LEU A 145 5.22 2.65 4.38
N ILE A 146 6.52 2.41 4.54
CA ILE A 146 7.56 2.86 3.60
C ILE A 146 8.19 1.64 2.91
N PRO A 147 7.70 1.19 1.75
CA PRO A 147 8.35 0.13 0.98
C PRO A 147 9.68 0.60 0.39
N VAL A 148 10.70 -0.24 0.44
CA VAL A 148 12.03 0.04 -0.10
C VAL A 148 12.59 -1.16 -0.84
N ASP A 149 13.23 -0.92 -1.98
CA ASP A 149 13.87 -1.99 -2.77
C ASP A 149 15.27 -2.32 -2.21
N SER A 150 15.54 -3.60 -1.91
CA SER A 150 16.82 -4.05 -1.35
C SER A 150 18.05 -3.82 -2.25
N ALA A 151 17.87 -3.79 -3.57
CA ALA A 151 18.96 -3.54 -4.51
C ALA A 151 19.30 -2.04 -4.57
N ASN A 152 18.27 -1.20 -4.52
CA ASN A 152 18.36 0.23 -4.82
C ASN A 152 18.17 1.12 -3.59
N PHE A 153 18.26 0.54 -2.40
CA PHE A 153 18.18 1.20 -1.12
C PHE A 153 19.33 2.20 -0.93
N SER A 154 18.99 3.47 -0.77
CA SER A 154 19.91 4.53 -0.36
C SER A 154 19.28 5.38 0.74
N TYR A 155 20.11 5.93 1.62
CA TYR A 155 19.67 6.84 2.68
C TYR A 155 18.93 8.05 2.10
N ASP A 156 19.50 8.66 1.05
CA ASP A 156 18.98 9.88 0.42
C ASP A 156 17.55 9.71 -0.12
N GLY A 157 17.21 8.52 -0.67
CA GLY A 157 15.86 8.29 -1.18
C GLY A 157 14.78 8.22 -0.09
N ILE A 158 15.19 8.09 1.17
CA ILE A 158 14.29 7.92 2.31
C ILE A 158 14.27 9.18 3.17
N SER A 159 15.35 9.96 3.21
CA SER A 159 15.31 11.29 3.84
C SER A 159 14.18 12.14 3.28
N ASP A 160 13.97 12.11 1.96
CA ASP A 160 12.90 12.87 1.30
C ASP A 160 11.50 12.40 1.70
N VAL A 161 11.34 11.10 2.01
CA VAL A 161 10.08 10.50 2.48
C VAL A 161 9.82 10.91 3.93
N ILE A 162 10.86 10.91 4.75
CA ILE A 162 10.80 11.29 6.17
C ILE A 162 10.53 12.80 6.32
N GLU A 163 11.13 13.64 5.48
CA GLU A 163 10.87 15.07 5.46
C GLU A 163 9.40 15.38 5.13
N ASP A 164 8.85 14.76 4.08
CA ASP A 164 7.43 14.89 3.73
C ASP A 164 6.53 14.42 4.87
N TYR A 165 6.85 13.27 5.48
CA TYR A 165 6.11 12.77 6.63
C TYR A 165 6.08 13.80 7.76
N TYR A 166 7.22 14.37 8.16
CA TYR A 166 7.27 15.34 9.26
C TYR A 166 6.56 16.65 8.91
N ARG A 167 6.63 17.11 7.65
CA ARG A 167 5.86 18.25 7.18
C ARG A 167 4.37 17.98 7.32
N ILE A 168 3.88 16.85 6.81
CA ILE A 168 2.45 16.52 6.91
C ILE A 168 2.01 16.33 8.36
N GLN A 169 2.84 15.68 9.17
CA GLN A 169 2.54 15.46 10.58
C GLN A 169 2.45 16.77 11.37
N SER A 170 3.36 17.72 11.11
CA SER A 170 3.39 19.03 11.76
C SER A 170 2.19 19.89 11.35
N ASP A 171 1.91 19.95 10.06
CA ASP A 171 1.08 21.00 9.50
C ASP A 171 -0.39 20.57 9.36
N TYR A 172 -0.66 19.28 9.16
CA TYR A 172 -1.99 18.81 8.75
C TYR A 172 -2.54 17.61 9.54
N ASN A 173 -1.69 16.66 9.96
CA ASN A 173 -2.12 15.41 10.59
C ASN A 173 -1.17 14.97 11.72
N SER A 174 -1.35 15.55 12.91
CA SER A 174 -0.50 15.30 14.08
C SER A 174 -0.57 13.88 14.66
N GLU A 175 -1.57 13.09 14.25
CA GLU A 175 -1.74 11.70 14.67
C GLU A 175 -1.07 10.69 13.71
N LEU A 176 -0.59 11.15 12.54
CA LEU A 176 0.07 10.29 11.56
C LEU A 176 1.30 9.60 12.16
N GLN A 177 1.44 8.29 11.94
CA GLN A 177 2.57 7.51 12.43
C GLN A 177 3.23 6.69 11.33
N ILE A 178 4.57 6.61 11.35
CA ILE A 178 5.27 5.59 10.54
C ILE A 178 5.08 4.24 11.22
N ILE A 179 4.34 3.33 10.59
CA ILE A 179 4.15 1.96 11.11
C ILE A 179 5.36 1.08 10.83
N GLY A 180 6.10 1.39 9.76
CA GLY A 180 7.41 0.82 9.51
C GLY A 180 7.92 0.97 8.09
N VAL A 181 9.17 0.56 7.92
CA VAL A 181 9.84 0.43 6.63
C VAL A 181 9.79 -1.05 6.23
N LEU A 182 9.38 -1.33 4.98
CA LEU A 182 9.25 -2.69 4.44
C LEU A 182 10.30 -2.93 3.37
N LEU A 183 11.22 -3.87 3.61
CA LEU A 183 12.23 -4.25 2.63
C LEU A 183 11.66 -5.26 1.62
N ALA A 184 11.67 -4.89 0.34
CA ALA A 184 11.16 -5.68 -0.77
C ALA A 184 12.27 -6.16 -1.74
N HIS A 185 11.92 -7.10 -2.62
CA HIS A 185 12.78 -7.70 -3.63
C HIS A 185 14.04 -8.36 -3.04
N VAL A 186 13.90 -9.02 -1.88
CA VAL A 186 15.02 -9.64 -1.18
C VAL A 186 15.42 -10.96 -1.84
N LYS A 187 16.61 -11.01 -2.43
CA LYS A 187 17.18 -12.25 -2.99
C LYS A 187 17.73 -13.15 -1.88
N ALA A 188 17.10 -14.29 -1.66
CA ALA A 188 17.54 -15.24 -0.65
C ALA A 188 18.99 -15.72 -0.91
N ARG A 189 19.79 -15.85 0.16
CA ARG A 189 21.13 -16.50 0.22
C ARG A 189 22.35 -15.70 -0.25
N THR A 190 22.34 -14.37 -0.27
CA THR A 190 23.59 -13.61 -0.50
C THR A 190 24.13 -13.01 0.79
N THR A 191 25.45 -13.10 1.00
CA THR A 191 26.16 -12.39 2.10
C THR A 191 25.90 -10.89 2.05
N LEU A 192 25.71 -10.34 0.84
CA LEU A 192 25.37 -8.95 0.59
C LEU A 192 24.03 -8.54 1.21
N VAL A 193 23.01 -9.41 1.14
CA VAL A 193 21.71 -9.15 1.78
C VAL A 193 21.84 -9.08 3.30
N ARG A 194 22.66 -9.93 3.93
CA ARG A 194 22.89 -9.86 5.39
C ARG A 194 23.56 -8.55 5.80
N GLN A 195 24.61 -8.14 5.10
CA GLN A 195 25.32 -6.89 5.38
C GLN A 195 24.42 -5.66 5.19
N LYS A 196 23.64 -5.64 4.10
CA LYS A 196 22.65 -4.58 3.85
C LYS A 196 21.53 -4.58 4.89
N TYR A 197 21.10 -5.76 5.37
CA TYR A 197 20.09 -5.86 6.41
C TYR A 197 20.57 -5.30 7.74
N SER A 198 21.80 -5.60 8.17
CA SER A 198 22.36 -5.00 9.40
C SER A 198 22.46 -3.47 9.29
N ALA A 199 22.83 -2.94 8.13
CA ALA A 199 22.85 -1.51 7.89
C ALA A 199 21.42 -0.91 7.94
N TYR A 200 20.46 -1.54 7.27
CA TYR A 200 19.05 -1.19 7.29
C TYR A 200 18.47 -1.17 8.71
N ASP A 201 18.67 -2.25 9.47
CA ASP A 201 18.20 -2.40 10.85
C ASP A 201 18.86 -1.37 11.78
N SER A 202 20.16 -1.10 11.61
CA SER A 202 20.86 -0.06 12.37
C SER A 202 20.35 1.36 12.07
N MET A 203 19.92 1.58 10.83
CA MET A 203 19.50 2.89 10.32
C MET A 203 18.06 3.23 10.72
N PHE A 204 17.17 2.25 10.70
CA PHE A 204 15.75 2.44 11.01
C PHE A 204 15.34 1.95 12.38
N GLN A 205 16.13 1.09 13.01
CA GLN A 205 15.95 0.61 14.38
C GLN A 205 14.50 0.22 14.64
N ASN A 206 13.79 1.04 15.42
CA ASN A 206 12.44 0.77 15.89
C ASN A 206 11.36 0.81 14.79
N ILE A 207 11.65 1.39 13.61
CA ILE A 207 10.68 1.44 12.50
C ILE A 207 10.99 0.40 11.41
N ALA A 208 12.07 -0.38 11.51
CA ALA A 208 12.31 -1.47 10.56
C ALA A 208 11.31 -2.62 10.80
N LEU A 209 10.57 -3.02 9.75
CA LEU A 209 9.83 -4.27 9.83
C LEU A 209 10.79 -5.47 9.82
N LYS A 210 10.44 -6.50 10.62
CA LYS A 210 11.20 -7.74 10.70
C LYS A 210 10.88 -8.64 9.52
N SER A 211 9.65 -8.56 9.02
CA SER A 211 9.24 -9.27 7.81
C SER A 211 9.77 -8.54 6.57
N VAL A 212 10.19 -9.32 5.57
CA VAL A 212 10.68 -8.81 4.28
C VAL A 212 9.97 -9.53 3.14
N ILE A 213 9.85 -8.88 1.98
CA ILE A 213 9.28 -9.50 0.78
C ILE A 213 10.42 -10.05 -0.07
N ARG A 214 10.45 -11.38 -0.21
CA ARG A 214 11.42 -12.06 -1.07
C ARG A 214 11.13 -11.81 -2.54
N ASP A 215 12.19 -11.81 -3.33
CA ASP A 215 12.09 -11.78 -4.78
C ASP A 215 11.36 -13.05 -5.27
N ASP A 216 10.28 -12.87 -6.01
CA ASP A 216 9.38 -13.95 -6.43
C ASP A 216 8.74 -13.61 -7.79
N ASN A 217 8.99 -14.44 -8.80
CA ASN A 217 8.46 -14.25 -10.16
C ASN A 217 6.92 -14.21 -10.19
N ASN A 218 6.26 -14.85 -9.22
CA ASN A 218 4.81 -14.86 -9.12
C ASN A 218 4.23 -13.45 -8.92
N ILE A 219 4.99 -12.50 -8.36
CA ILE A 219 4.57 -11.11 -8.24
C ILE A 219 4.32 -10.53 -9.65
N ALA A 220 5.34 -10.57 -10.52
CA ALA A 220 5.22 -10.01 -11.86
C ALA A 220 4.16 -10.74 -12.70
N GLU A 221 4.08 -12.07 -12.56
CA GLU A 221 3.10 -12.88 -13.28
C GLU A 221 1.66 -12.59 -12.84
N SER A 222 1.41 -12.44 -11.53
CA SER A 222 0.08 -12.08 -11.00
C SER A 222 -0.38 -10.70 -11.44
N LEU A 223 0.51 -9.69 -11.39
CA LEU A 223 0.23 -8.33 -11.87
C LEU A 223 -0.11 -8.34 -13.37
N SER A 224 0.61 -9.13 -14.18
CA SER A 224 0.32 -9.27 -15.62
C SER A 224 -1.04 -9.90 -15.93
N ARG A 225 -1.62 -10.62 -14.95
CA ARG A 225 -2.93 -11.27 -15.02
C ARG A 225 -4.04 -10.51 -14.31
N TYR A 226 -3.72 -9.33 -13.76
CA TYR A 226 -4.66 -8.47 -13.07
C TYR A 226 -5.41 -9.22 -11.96
N MET A 227 -4.65 -9.76 -11.01
CA MET A 227 -5.18 -10.41 -9.81
C MET A 227 -4.13 -10.41 -8.69
N PRO A 228 -4.56 -10.42 -7.41
CA PRO A 228 -3.64 -10.61 -6.29
C PRO A 228 -2.94 -11.98 -6.33
N ILE A 229 -1.75 -12.07 -5.72
CA ILE A 229 -0.87 -13.24 -5.76
C ILE A 229 -1.60 -14.50 -5.29
N TYR A 230 -2.43 -14.43 -4.25
CA TYR A 230 -3.16 -15.60 -3.74
C TYR A 230 -4.17 -16.20 -4.71
N TYR A 231 -4.74 -15.36 -5.57
CA TYR A 231 -5.66 -15.80 -6.62
C TYR A 231 -4.91 -16.34 -7.84
N TYR A 232 -3.64 -15.93 -8.01
CA TYR A 232 -2.75 -16.47 -9.03
C TYR A 232 -2.15 -17.83 -8.64
N ASP A 233 -1.41 -17.88 -7.52
CA ASP A 233 -0.84 -19.10 -6.94
C ASP A 233 -0.92 -19.01 -5.40
N LYS A 234 -1.57 -20.01 -4.81
CA LYS A 234 -1.80 -20.09 -3.37
C LYS A 234 -0.54 -20.27 -2.54
N LYS A 235 0.58 -20.76 -3.12
CA LYS A 235 1.77 -21.18 -2.34
C LYS A 235 3.06 -20.56 -2.84
N THR A 236 3.13 -19.24 -2.77
CA THR A 236 4.31 -18.44 -3.16
C THR A 236 5.13 -18.03 -1.95
N ASN A 237 6.40 -17.65 -2.19
CA ASN A 237 7.23 -17.08 -1.13
C ASN A 237 6.70 -15.69 -0.76
N ALA A 238 6.43 -14.85 -1.77
CA ALA A 238 5.89 -13.51 -1.57
C ALA A 238 4.54 -13.52 -0.85
N GLY A 239 3.62 -14.43 -1.20
CA GLY A 239 2.36 -14.60 -0.48
C GLY A 239 2.62 -14.87 1.00
N THR A 240 3.42 -15.90 1.32
CA THR A 240 3.81 -16.19 2.72
C THR A 240 4.40 -14.97 3.43
N ASP A 241 5.25 -14.20 2.75
CA ASP A 241 5.89 -13.01 3.30
C ASP A 241 4.88 -11.90 3.62
N TYR A 242 3.92 -11.65 2.73
CA TYR A 242 2.86 -10.68 2.99
C TYR A 242 1.91 -11.12 4.13
N ILE A 243 1.66 -12.43 4.35
CA ILE A 243 0.93 -12.89 5.56
C ILE A 243 1.67 -12.47 6.83
N ASN A 244 3.00 -12.64 6.86
CA ASN A 244 3.83 -12.25 8.00
C ASN A 244 3.79 -10.73 8.20
N VAL A 245 3.87 -9.93 7.12
CA VAL A 245 3.73 -8.47 7.19
C VAL A 245 2.35 -8.08 7.70
N ALA A 246 1.26 -8.66 7.18
CA ALA A 246 -0.10 -8.35 7.59
C ALA A 246 -0.33 -8.63 9.10
N GLN A 247 0.25 -9.71 9.62
CA GLN A 247 0.22 -10.02 11.06
C GLN A 247 1.08 -9.05 11.86
N GLN A 248 2.28 -8.70 11.40
CA GLN A 248 3.14 -7.71 12.05
C GLN A 248 2.48 -6.33 12.12
N LEU A 249 1.73 -5.93 11.09
CA LEU A 249 0.97 -4.68 11.02
C LEU A 249 -0.41 -4.77 11.71
N SER A 250 -0.73 -5.90 12.36
CA SER A 250 -2.01 -6.13 13.03
C SER A 250 -3.26 -6.02 12.14
N LEU A 251 -3.12 -6.24 10.83
CA LEU A 251 -4.25 -6.32 9.89
C LEU A 251 -5.04 -7.62 10.08
N ILE A 252 -4.35 -8.68 10.51
CA ILE A 252 -4.91 -9.99 10.89
C ILE A 252 -4.45 -10.37 12.30
N ASP A 253 -5.26 -11.12 13.03
CA ASP A 253 -4.88 -11.58 14.36
C ASP A 253 -4.01 -12.87 14.30
N LEU A 254 -3.59 -13.36 15.46
CA LEU A 254 -2.71 -14.51 15.55
C LEU A 254 -3.38 -15.83 15.08
N ASP A 255 -4.69 -15.96 15.22
CA ASP A 255 -5.40 -17.19 14.86
C ASP A 255 -5.72 -17.20 13.37
N ASP A 256 -6.11 -16.06 12.81
CA ASP A 256 -6.18 -15.78 11.38
C ASP A 256 -4.83 -16.05 10.71
N TYR A 257 -3.74 -15.53 11.28
CA TYR A 257 -2.37 -15.77 10.82
C TYR A 257 -2.05 -17.28 10.74
N LYS A 258 -2.29 -18.03 11.82
CA LYS A 258 -2.02 -19.48 11.84
C LYS A 258 -2.83 -20.22 10.78
N LYS A 259 -4.10 -19.83 10.58
CA LYS A 259 -4.97 -20.40 9.55
C LYS A 259 -4.39 -20.14 8.16
N LEU A 260 -4.06 -18.88 7.85
CA LEU A 260 -3.53 -18.50 6.54
C LEU A 260 -2.17 -19.13 6.26
N ILE A 261 -1.26 -19.17 7.23
CA ILE A 261 0.02 -19.87 7.09
C ILE A 261 -0.20 -21.35 6.80
N ARG A 262 -1.13 -22.03 7.48
CA ARG A 262 -1.40 -23.46 7.21
C ARG A 262 -1.91 -23.70 5.79
N GLU A 263 -2.72 -22.80 5.27
CA GLU A 263 -3.39 -22.95 3.98
C GLU A 263 -2.51 -22.51 2.80
N TYR A 264 -1.83 -21.38 2.95
CA TYR A 264 -1.15 -20.65 1.88
C TYR A 264 0.38 -20.62 2.00
N SER A 265 0.98 -21.03 3.13
CA SER A 265 2.44 -20.97 3.23
C SER A 265 3.13 -21.98 2.31
N ASN A 266 4.23 -21.53 1.70
CA ASN A 266 5.15 -22.43 1.04
C ASN A 266 6.08 -23.08 2.08
N THR A 267 5.76 -24.31 2.49
CA THR A 267 6.46 -25.06 3.55
C THR A 267 7.92 -25.40 3.24
N LYS A 268 8.44 -25.11 2.03
CA LYS A 268 9.81 -25.45 1.63
C LYS A 268 10.86 -24.40 2.00
N THR A 269 10.47 -23.23 2.51
CA THR A 269 11.37 -22.08 2.64
C THR A 269 11.02 -21.21 3.85
N ARG A 270 11.25 -21.73 5.08
CA ARG A 270 11.40 -20.86 6.25
C ARG A 270 12.62 -19.97 6.05
N PHE A 271 12.41 -18.68 5.88
CA PHE A 271 13.46 -17.68 5.88
C PHE A 271 13.53 -17.09 7.30
N ASP A 272 14.19 -17.80 8.22
CA ASP A 272 14.50 -17.26 9.54
C ASP A 272 15.71 -16.33 9.41
N MET A 273 15.46 -15.01 9.43
CA MET A 273 16.55 -14.02 9.55
C MET A 273 17.18 -14.03 10.94
N GLU A 274 16.55 -14.67 11.93
CA GLU A 274 17.02 -14.79 13.31
C GLU A 274 17.95 -16.00 13.55
N GLN A 275 18.48 -16.67 12.52
CA GLN A 275 19.56 -17.64 12.75
C GLN A 275 20.87 -16.90 13.09
N ARG A 276 20.98 -16.68 14.41
CA ARG A 276 22.07 -16.17 15.24
C ARG A 276 23.47 -16.55 14.78
#